data_AF-A0A962MQ21-F1
#
_entry.id   AF-A0A962MQ21-F1
#
_cell.length_a   1.000
_cell.length_b   1.000
_cell.length_c   1.000
_cell.angle_alpha   90.00
_cell.angle_beta   90.00
_cell.angle_gamma   90.00
#
_symmetry.space_group_name_H-M   'P 1'
#
loop_
_entity.id
_entity.type
_entity.pdbx_description
1 polymer ?
#
loop_
_entity_poly.entity_id
_entity_poly.type
_entity_poly.pdbx_seq_one_letter_code
_entity_poly.pdbx_strand_id
1 'polypeptide(L)'
;PIFIMPIAVLDSVHVLSEFFDRYRSTGDRTATIKTVMDELFMPMLYTSLTSAAGFLSLALTPIPPVQVFGIFVAIGILVAWLLTIVFIPAYVAFLPAKVFEDFGATHDHEEASWLSKQLRALAPLTSRGAKWILAASVLLLGVAGWGISQIVINDNPVKWFAEGHEIRVADRVLNEHFGG
;
A
#
# COMPACT_ATOMS: atom_id res chain seq x y z
N PRO A 1 -3.10 11.61 7.05
CA PRO A 1 -2.49 10.58 7.92
C PRO A 1 -2.71 9.14 7.44
N ILE A 2 -3.95 8.78 7.06
CA ILE A 2 -4.36 7.39 6.76
C ILE A 2 -3.57 6.77 5.60
N PHE A 3 -3.18 7.55 4.57
CA PHE A 3 -2.45 7.03 3.41
C PHE A 3 -0.92 6.96 3.59
N ILE A 4 -0.34 7.93 4.29
CA ILE A 4 1.13 8.02 4.44
C ILE A 4 1.64 7.00 5.46
N MET A 5 0.86 6.74 6.52
CA MET A 5 1.26 5.78 7.58
C MET A 5 1.50 4.36 7.02
N PRO A 6 0.59 3.74 6.25
CA PRO A 6 0.83 2.41 5.70
C PRO A 6 2.06 2.37 4.78
N ILE A 7 2.28 3.39 3.96
CA ILE A 7 3.43 3.44 3.04
C ILE A 7 4.74 3.48 3.84
N ALA A 8 4.84 4.37 4.82
CA ALA A 8 6.01 4.45 5.68
C ALA A 8 6.26 3.15 6.47
N VAL A 9 5.19 2.51 6.97
CA VAL A 9 5.27 1.24 7.69
C VAL A 9 5.73 0.12 6.76
N LEU A 10 5.18 0.03 5.54
CA LEU A 10 5.57 -0.99 4.55
C LEU A 10 7.04 -0.87 4.18
N ASP A 11 7.51 0.35 3.89
CA ASP A 11 8.91 0.63 3.59
C ASP A 11 9.84 0.21 4.75
N SER A 12 9.46 0.56 5.98
CA SER A 12 10.21 0.20 7.19
C SER A 12 10.23 -1.31 7.42
N VAL A 13 9.09 -1.99 7.28
CA VAL A 13 8.97 -3.44 7.44
C VAL A 13 9.79 -4.17 6.38
N HIS A 14 9.80 -3.69 5.14
CA HIS A 14 10.57 -4.31 4.06
C HIS A 14 12.08 -4.28 4.33
N VAL A 15 12.61 -3.10 4.69
CA VAL A 15 14.02 -2.95 5.08
C VAL A 15 14.37 -3.80 6.29
N LEU A 16 13.52 -3.76 7.31
CA LEU A 16 13.81 -4.43 8.57
C LEU A 16 13.75 -5.96 8.43
N SER A 17 12.78 -6.49 7.69
CA SER A 17 12.64 -7.93 7.46
C SER A 17 13.85 -8.47 6.69
N GLU A 18 14.26 -7.79 5.61
CA GLU A 18 15.44 -8.17 4.83
C GLU A 18 16.72 -8.09 5.66
N PHE A 19 16.83 -7.07 6.52
CA PHE A 19 17.94 -6.97 7.47
C PHE A 19 17.99 -8.16 8.42
N PHE A 20 16.88 -8.55 9.05
CA PHE A 20 16.86 -9.67 9.99
C PHE A 20 17.11 -11.01 9.31
N ASP A 21 16.61 -11.21 8.10
CA ASP A 21 16.87 -12.43 7.34
C ASP A 21 18.35 -12.60 6.98
N ARG A 22 19.03 -11.52 6.60
CA ARG A 22 20.46 -11.55 6.26
C ARG A 22 21.41 -11.46 7.46
N TYR A 23 20.96 -10.85 8.56
CA TYR A 23 21.78 -10.72 9.75
C TYR A 23 22.14 -12.11 10.32
N ARG A 24 21.19 -13.06 10.27
CA ARG A 24 21.38 -14.45 10.71
C ARG A 24 22.55 -15.15 9.99
N SER A 25 22.75 -14.89 8.70
CA SER A 25 23.86 -15.47 7.93
C SER A 25 25.16 -14.68 8.04
N THR A 26 25.09 -13.36 8.21
CA THR A 26 26.26 -12.47 8.13
C THR A 26 26.94 -12.25 9.50
N GLY A 27 26.16 -12.13 10.58
CA GLY A 27 26.65 -11.82 11.93
C GLY A 27 27.20 -10.40 12.14
N ASP A 28 27.54 -9.68 11.06
CA ASP A 28 27.95 -8.27 11.11
C ASP A 28 26.80 -7.34 10.70
N ARG A 29 26.36 -6.52 11.65
CA ARG A 29 25.27 -5.56 11.50
C ARG A 29 25.57 -4.50 10.44
N THR A 30 26.79 -3.97 10.42
CA THR A 30 27.16 -2.87 9.51
C THR A 30 27.25 -3.38 8.08
N ALA A 31 27.85 -4.56 7.89
CA ALA A 31 27.88 -5.20 6.58
C ALA A 31 26.47 -5.58 6.09
N THR A 32 25.62 -6.08 6.99
CA THR A 32 24.24 -6.46 6.66
C THR A 32 23.43 -5.25 6.20
N ILE A 33 23.39 -4.16 6.99
CA ILE A 33 22.57 -2.99 6.64
C ILE A 33 23.05 -2.33 5.35
N LYS A 34 24.36 -2.31 5.09
CA LYS A 34 24.91 -1.81 3.83
C LYS A 34 24.39 -2.63 2.64
N THR A 35 24.48 -3.94 2.73
CA THR A 35 24.00 -4.86 1.68
C THR A 35 22.50 -4.69 1.43
N VAL A 36 21.70 -4.59 2.49
CA VAL A 36 20.24 -4.37 2.40
C VAL A 36 19.94 -3.03 1.71
N MET A 37 20.66 -1.97 2.04
CA MET A 37 20.48 -0.67 1.39
C MET A 37 20.91 -0.69 -0.08
N ASP A 38 22.02 -1.34 -0.42
CA ASP A 38 22.49 -1.45 -1.80
C ASP A 38 21.46 -2.15 -2.71
N GLU A 39 20.71 -3.11 -2.17
CA GLU A 39 19.69 -3.83 -2.94
C GLU A 39 18.31 -3.16 -2.93
N LEU A 40 17.87 -2.62 -1.79
CA LEU A 40 16.50 -2.10 -1.65
C LEU A 40 16.34 -0.64 -2.05
N PHE A 41 17.42 0.15 -2.09
CA PHE A 41 17.32 1.58 -2.38
C PHE A 41 16.63 1.88 -3.71
N MET A 42 17.08 1.25 -4.80
CA MET A 42 16.52 1.47 -6.15
C MET A 42 15.06 0.99 -6.27
N PRO A 43 14.71 -0.26 -5.87
CA PRO A 43 13.32 -0.71 -5.86
C PRO A 43 12.39 0.22 -5.07
N MET A 44 12.79 0.61 -3.86
CA MET A 44 11.97 1.49 -3.00
C MET A 44 11.83 2.91 -3.55
N LEU A 45 12.87 3.42 -4.23
CA LEU A 45 12.78 4.70 -4.92
C LEU A 45 11.74 4.63 -6.05
N TYR A 46 11.72 3.56 -6.84
CA TYR A 46 10.75 3.42 -7.93
C TYR A 46 9.32 3.26 -7.41
N THR A 47 9.09 2.47 -6.36
CA THR A 47 7.75 2.34 -5.76
C THR A 47 7.26 3.66 -5.19
N SER A 48 8.14 4.43 -4.53
CA SER A 48 7.81 5.74 -3.97
C SER A 48 7.53 6.76 -5.06
N LEU A 49 8.34 6.81 -6.11
CA LEU A 49 8.17 7.74 -7.23
C LEU A 49 6.89 7.46 -8.01
N THR A 50 6.60 6.20 -8.31
CA THR A 50 5.38 5.81 -9.03
C THR A 50 4.13 6.09 -8.20
N SER A 51 4.17 5.82 -6.90
CA SER A 51 3.07 6.14 -5.98
C SER A 51 2.86 7.65 -5.85
N ALA A 52 3.95 8.41 -5.68
CA ALA A 52 3.91 9.87 -5.65
C ALA A 52 3.30 10.42 -6.95
N ALA A 53 3.74 9.94 -8.12
CA ALA A 53 3.18 10.34 -9.41
C ALA A 53 1.67 10.04 -9.53
N GLY A 54 1.20 8.89 -9.03
CA GLY A 54 -0.22 8.54 -9.00
C GLY A 54 -1.06 9.47 -8.11
N PHE A 55 -0.52 9.95 -6.99
CA PHE A 55 -1.20 10.97 -6.19
C PHE A 55 -1.07 12.38 -6.80
N LEU A 56 0.06 12.68 -7.44
CA LEU A 56 0.30 13.96 -8.10
C LEU A 56 -0.64 14.16 -9.29
N SER A 57 -1.08 13.10 -9.97
CA SER A 57 -2.07 13.22 -11.05
C SER A 57 -3.41 13.79 -10.57
N LEU A 58 -3.74 13.70 -9.27
CA LEU A 58 -4.93 14.33 -8.70
C LEU A 58 -4.87 15.87 -8.72
N ALA A 59 -3.67 16.46 -8.85
CA ALA A 59 -3.50 17.89 -9.05
C ALA A 59 -4.16 18.41 -10.34
N LEU A 60 -4.44 17.52 -11.30
CA LEU A 60 -5.11 17.85 -12.55
C LEU A 60 -6.65 17.88 -12.44
N THR A 61 -7.20 17.46 -11.30
CA THR A 61 -8.67 17.40 -11.10
C THR A 61 -9.26 18.80 -10.93
N PRO A 62 -10.50 19.09 -11.37
CA PRO A 62 -11.11 20.42 -11.22
C PRO A 62 -11.63 20.72 -9.79
N ILE A 63 -11.32 19.86 -8.81
CA ILE A 63 -11.85 19.92 -7.45
C ILE A 63 -10.72 20.36 -6.51
N PRO A 64 -10.68 21.64 -6.03
CA PRO A 64 -9.53 22.16 -5.30
C PRO A 64 -9.12 21.34 -4.06
N PRO A 65 -10.04 20.83 -3.21
CA PRO A 65 -9.67 19.95 -2.10
C PRO A 65 -8.91 18.69 -2.51
N VAL A 66 -9.24 18.11 -3.67
CA VAL A 66 -8.61 16.89 -4.20
C VAL A 66 -7.22 17.18 -4.75
N GLN A 67 -7.03 18.33 -5.40
CA GLN A 67 -5.71 18.77 -5.88
C GLN A 67 -4.72 18.92 -4.72
N VAL A 68 -5.13 19.69 -3.69
CA VAL A 68 -4.31 19.96 -2.51
C VAL A 68 -3.96 18.64 -1.82
N PHE A 69 -4.96 17.78 -1.61
CA PHE A 69 -4.76 16.45 -1.06
C PHE A 69 -3.72 15.62 -1.82
N GLY A 70 -3.85 15.52 -3.15
CA GLY A 70 -2.92 14.76 -3.99
C GLY A 70 -1.48 15.23 -3.89
N ILE A 71 -1.26 16.55 -3.94
CA ILE A 71 0.07 17.16 -3.82
C ILE A 71 0.70 16.85 -2.45
N PHE A 72 -0.06 17.03 -1.37
CA PHE A 72 0.44 16.76 -0.01
C PHE A 72 0.79 15.28 0.20
N VAL A 73 -0.02 14.36 -0.33
CA VAL A 73 0.28 12.92 -0.23
C VAL A 73 1.52 12.56 -1.05
N ALA A 74 1.65 13.08 -2.28
CA ALA A 74 2.82 12.82 -3.12
C ALA A 74 4.12 13.27 -2.45
N ILE A 75 4.15 14.47 -1.87
CA ILE A 75 5.29 14.97 -1.10
C ILE A 75 5.53 14.09 0.14
N GLY A 76 4.46 13.75 0.86
CA GLY A 76 4.52 12.90 2.05
C GLY A 76 5.13 11.54 1.78
N ILE A 77 4.86 10.93 0.62
CA ILE A 77 5.47 9.65 0.19
C ILE A 77 6.98 9.80 0.01
N LEU A 78 7.43 10.84 -0.71
CA LEU A 78 8.86 11.06 -0.94
C LEU A 78 9.61 11.36 0.37
N VAL A 79 8.98 12.11 1.28
CA VAL A 79 9.52 12.37 2.61
C VAL A 79 9.56 11.08 3.44
N ALA A 80 8.51 10.25 3.39
CA ALA A 80 8.47 8.97 4.10
C ALA A 80 9.57 8.01 3.63
N TRP A 81 9.78 7.90 2.31
CA TRP A 81 10.86 7.12 1.73
C TRP A 81 12.24 7.63 2.19
N LEU A 82 12.46 8.95 2.10
CA LEU A 82 13.72 9.56 2.52
C LEU A 82 13.99 9.33 4.01
N LEU A 83 12.97 9.52 4.85
CA LEU A 83 13.06 9.23 6.27
C LEU A 83 13.36 7.74 6.50
N THR A 84 12.76 6.82 5.77
CA THR A 84 13.02 5.39 5.95
C THR A 84 14.47 5.03 5.62
N ILE A 85 14.98 5.48 4.47
CA ILE A 85 16.35 5.19 4.02
C ILE A 85 17.41 5.82 4.94
N VAL A 86 17.12 6.95 5.58
CA VAL A 86 18.07 7.59 6.51
C VAL A 86 17.91 7.07 7.93
N PHE A 87 16.67 7.01 8.42
CA PHE A 87 16.36 6.72 9.82
C PHE A 87 16.52 5.24 10.15
N ILE A 88 16.10 4.31 9.29
CA ILE A 88 16.15 2.88 9.60
C ILE A 88 17.61 2.40 9.75
N PRO A 89 18.54 2.68 8.83
CA PRO A 89 19.94 2.26 8.99
C PRO A 89 20.59 2.89 10.23
N ALA A 90 20.31 4.17 10.50
CA ALA A 90 20.78 4.84 11.70
C ALA A 90 20.22 4.17 12.95
N TYR A 91 18.92 3.89 13.00
CA TYR A 91 18.26 3.25 14.12
C TYR A 91 18.81 1.84 14.39
N VAL A 92 18.98 1.03 13.35
CA VAL A 92 19.59 -0.29 13.44
C VAL A 92 21.02 -0.19 13.96
N ALA A 93 21.80 0.81 13.55
CA ALA A 93 23.16 1.04 14.05
C ALA A 93 23.23 1.42 15.55
N PHE A 94 22.13 1.81 16.18
CA PHE A 94 22.07 2.07 17.64
C PHE A 94 21.46 0.92 18.44
N LEU A 95 20.85 -0.08 17.79
CA LEU A 95 20.23 -1.21 18.48
C LEU A 95 21.28 -2.18 19.07
N PRO A 96 21.08 -2.68 20.30
CA PRO A 96 22.00 -3.63 20.92
C PRO A 96 21.89 -5.01 20.27
N ALA A 97 23.01 -5.75 20.22
CA ALA A 97 23.13 -7.03 19.54
C ALA A 97 22.04 -8.05 19.94
N LYS A 98 21.63 -8.04 21.21
CA LYS A 98 20.60 -8.92 21.77
C LYS A 98 19.24 -8.80 21.06
N VAL A 99 18.90 -7.64 20.50
CA VAL A 99 17.61 -7.44 19.78
C VAL A 99 17.58 -8.29 18.51
N PHE A 100 18.74 -8.60 17.93
CA PHE A 100 18.82 -9.36 16.69
C PHE A 100 18.91 -10.88 16.90
N GLU A 101 19.27 -11.34 18.10
CA GLU A 101 19.32 -12.77 18.46
C GLU A 101 17.91 -13.36 18.63
N ASP A 102 16.97 -12.58 19.19
CA ASP A 102 15.59 -13.02 19.43
C ASP A 102 14.68 -12.83 18.20
N PHE A 103 15.11 -12.06 17.19
CA PHE A 103 14.28 -11.71 16.03
C PHE A 103 14.36 -12.81 14.97
N GLY A 104 13.28 -13.60 14.86
CA GLY A 104 13.20 -14.72 13.92
C GLY A 104 13.57 -16.09 14.48
N ALA A 105 13.90 -16.20 15.77
CA ALA A 105 14.12 -17.48 16.49
C ALA A 105 12.88 -18.40 16.51
N THR A 106 11.76 -17.96 15.96
CA THR A 106 10.49 -18.71 15.83
C THR A 106 10.21 -19.22 14.41
N HIS A 107 11.12 -19.03 13.45
CA HIS A 107 10.89 -19.36 12.03
C HIS A 107 11.75 -20.53 11.51
N ASP A 108 12.10 -21.49 12.36
CA ASP A 108 12.68 -22.79 11.94
C ASP A 108 11.61 -23.85 11.57
N HIS A 109 10.33 -23.47 11.54
CA HIS A 109 9.26 -24.36 11.10
C HIS A 109 8.86 -24.12 9.64
N GLU A 110 9.78 -24.45 8.73
CA GLU A 110 9.46 -24.77 7.33
C GLU A 110 8.70 -26.11 7.19
N GLU A 111 8.35 -26.75 8.30
CA GLU A 111 7.47 -27.91 8.33
C GLU A 111 6.01 -27.51 8.07
N ALA A 112 5.62 -27.57 6.79
CA ALA A 112 4.29 -27.96 6.35
C ALA A 112 3.10 -27.18 6.96
N SER A 113 3.23 -25.84 7.07
CA SER A 113 2.10 -24.95 7.31
C SER A 113 0.94 -25.27 6.36
N TRP A 114 -0.29 -25.26 6.87
CA TRP A 114 -1.51 -25.50 6.09
C TRP A 114 -1.57 -24.64 4.81
N LEU A 115 -1.09 -23.39 4.88
CA LEU A 115 -0.97 -22.50 3.73
C LEU A 115 0.00 -23.02 2.67
N SER A 116 1.16 -23.57 3.05
CA SER A 116 2.14 -24.10 2.09
C SER A 116 1.61 -25.34 1.37
N LYS A 117 0.79 -26.17 2.04
CA LYS A 117 0.08 -27.29 1.40
C LYS A 117 -0.95 -26.81 0.38
N GLN A 118 -1.75 -25.79 0.72
CA GLN A 118 -2.73 -25.21 -0.22
C GLN A 118 -2.06 -24.53 -1.42
N LEU A 119 -0.98 -23.78 -1.19
CA LEU A 119 -0.21 -23.14 -2.26
C LEU A 119 0.38 -24.19 -3.23
N ARG A 120 0.93 -25.29 -2.71
CA ARG A 120 1.43 -26.41 -3.54
C ARG A 120 0.31 -27.12 -4.31
N ALA A 121 -0.90 -27.24 -3.74
CA ALA A 121 -2.06 -27.81 -4.43
C ALA A 121 -2.57 -26.91 -5.58
N LEU A 122 -2.40 -25.59 -5.47
CA LEU A 122 -2.76 -24.62 -6.51
C LEU A 122 -1.65 -24.43 -7.57
N ALA A 123 -0.40 -24.78 -7.27
CA ALA A 123 0.74 -24.70 -8.19
C ALA A 123 0.54 -25.38 -9.57
N PRO A 124 -0.08 -26.58 -9.70
CA PRO A 124 -0.36 -27.16 -11.02
C PRO A 124 -1.41 -26.38 -11.81
N LEU A 125 -2.36 -25.73 -11.13
CA LEU A 125 -3.40 -24.91 -11.77
C LEU A 125 -2.81 -23.64 -12.38
N THR A 126 -1.89 -22.98 -11.68
CA THR A 126 -1.17 -21.80 -12.19
C THR A 126 -0.16 -22.16 -13.28
N SER A 127 0.59 -23.25 -13.14
CA SER A 127 1.64 -23.63 -14.10
C SER A 127 1.11 -24.24 -15.41
N ARG A 128 0.03 -25.03 -15.38
CA ARG A 128 -0.55 -25.66 -16.60
C ARG A 128 -1.77 -24.91 -17.14
N GLY A 129 -2.43 -24.10 -16.31
CA GLY A 129 -3.66 -23.39 -16.65
C GLY A 129 -3.47 -21.95 -17.14
N ALA A 130 -2.24 -21.51 -17.45
CA ALA A 130 -1.94 -20.12 -17.80
C ALA A 130 -2.87 -19.52 -18.88
N LYS A 131 -3.24 -20.31 -19.91
CA LYS A 131 -4.18 -19.88 -20.96
C LYS A 131 -5.59 -19.61 -20.42
N TRP A 132 -6.08 -20.45 -19.50
CA TRP A 132 -7.38 -20.27 -18.86
C TRP A 132 -7.38 -19.10 -17.89
N ILE A 133 -6.29 -18.93 -17.13
CA ILE A 133 -6.11 -17.79 -16.23
C ILE A 133 -6.13 -16.49 -17.04
N LEU A 134 -5.36 -16.41 -18.13
CA LEU A 134 -5.36 -15.27 -19.02
C LEU A 134 -6.75 -15.00 -19.61
N ALA A 135 -7.44 -16.03 -20.11
CA ALA A 135 -8.78 -15.88 -20.64
C ALA A 135 -9.77 -15.36 -19.58
N ALA A 136 -9.71 -15.88 -18.36
CA ALA A 136 -10.54 -15.44 -17.25
C ALA A 136 -10.22 -14.00 -16.83
N SER A 137 -8.94 -13.62 -16.77
CA SER A 137 -8.52 -12.24 -16.48
C SER A 137 -9.01 -11.27 -17.55
N VAL A 138 -8.89 -11.62 -18.83
CA VAL A 138 -9.40 -10.78 -19.94
C VAL A 138 -10.92 -10.66 -19.88
N LEU A 139 -11.63 -11.76 -19.61
CA LEU A 139 -13.08 -11.74 -19.42
C LEU A 139 -13.47 -10.82 -18.26
N LEU A 140 -12.82 -10.96 -17.11
CA LEU A 140 -13.07 -10.12 -15.93
C LEU A 140 -12.79 -8.65 -16.21
N LEU A 141 -11.71 -8.33 -16.91
CA LEU A 141 -11.42 -6.95 -17.35
C LEU A 141 -12.50 -6.42 -18.29
N GLY A 142 -13.01 -7.25 -19.21
CA GLY A 142 -14.12 -6.89 -20.09
C GLY A 142 -15.41 -6.60 -19.32
N VAL A 143 -15.76 -7.45 -18.36
CA VAL A 143 -16.92 -7.26 -17.48
C VAL A 143 -16.76 -6.02 -16.61
N ALA A 144 -15.59 -5.78 -16.05
CA ALA A 144 -15.29 -4.58 -15.27
C ALA A 144 -15.41 -3.31 -16.12
N GLY A 145 -14.85 -3.32 -17.34
CA GLY A 145 -14.97 -2.22 -18.29
C GLY A 145 -16.42 -1.92 -18.67
N TRP A 146 -17.22 -2.95 -18.91
CA TRP A 146 -18.65 -2.81 -19.13
C TRP A 146 -19.36 -2.24 -17.89
N GLY A 147 -19.05 -2.72 -16.69
CA GLY A 147 -19.60 -2.22 -15.43
C GLY A 147 -19.28 -0.74 -15.19
N ILE A 148 -18.08 -0.29 -15.52
CA ILE A 148 -17.68 1.13 -15.42
C ILE A 148 -18.58 2.01 -16.30
N SER A 149 -18.96 1.54 -17.50
CA SER A 149 -19.86 2.30 -18.39
C SER A 149 -21.26 2.52 -17.84
N GLN A 150 -21.69 1.71 -16.86
CA GLN A 150 -22.99 1.80 -16.20
C GLN A 150 -22.96 2.68 -14.94
N ILE A 151 -21.79 3.22 -14.55
CA ILE A 151 -21.66 4.07 -13.37
C ILE A 151 -22.30 5.44 -13.65
N VAL A 152 -23.39 5.73 -12.93
CA VAL A 152 -23.99 7.06 -12.90
C VAL A 152 -23.35 7.86 -11.78
N ILE A 153 -22.64 8.93 -12.13
CA ILE A 153 -22.01 9.84 -11.16
C ILE A 153 -23.11 10.69 -10.51
N ASN A 154 -23.26 10.59 -9.19
CA ASN A 154 -24.20 11.42 -8.42
C ASN A 154 -23.45 12.12 -7.28
N ASP A 155 -22.94 13.32 -7.56
CA ASP A 155 -22.27 14.17 -6.58
C ASP A 155 -23.31 15.01 -5.82
N ASN A 156 -23.91 14.43 -4.77
CA ASN A 156 -24.74 15.19 -3.83
C ASN A 156 -24.07 15.26 -2.44
N PRO A 157 -23.38 16.38 -2.12
CA PRO A 157 -22.70 16.58 -0.83
C PRO A 157 -23.62 16.49 0.38
N VAL A 158 -24.91 16.79 0.20
CA VAL A 158 -25.92 16.73 1.27
C VAL A 158 -26.11 15.28 1.73
N LYS A 159 -25.88 14.30 0.85
CA LYS A 159 -25.94 12.88 1.20
C LYS A 159 -24.75 12.38 2.03
N TRP A 160 -23.69 13.19 2.19
CA TRP A 160 -22.57 12.85 3.08
C TRP A 160 -22.91 13.04 4.57
N PHE A 161 -23.96 13.81 4.87
CA PHE A 161 -24.46 13.97 6.24
C PHE A 161 -25.39 12.81 6.63
N ALA A 162 -25.36 12.40 7.89
CA ALA A 162 -26.28 11.40 8.43
C ALA A 162 -27.75 11.83 8.21
N GLU A 163 -28.67 10.87 8.06
CA GLU A 163 -30.07 11.15 7.70
C GLU A 163 -30.79 12.11 8.67
N GLY A 164 -30.38 12.13 9.94
CA GLY A 164 -30.94 13.02 10.97
C GLY A 164 -30.23 14.38 11.11
N HIS A 165 -29.20 14.67 10.32
CA HIS A 165 -28.45 15.93 10.44
C HIS A 165 -29.29 17.12 9.94
N GLU A 166 -29.29 18.23 10.67
CA GLU A 166 -30.14 19.40 10.38
C GLU A 166 -30.02 19.89 8.93
N ILE A 167 -28.80 19.91 8.37
CA ILE A 167 -28.54 20.27 6.96
C ILE A 167 -29.28 19.37 5.97
N ARG A 168 -29.31 18.05 6.20
CA ARG A 168 -29.95 17.08 5.28
C ARG A 168 -31.47 17.06 5.45
N VAL A 169 -31.96 17.28 6.67
CA VAL A 169 -33.39 17.41 6.95
C VAL A 169 -33.94 18.71 6.37
N ALA A 170 -33.23 19.83 6.53
CA ALA A 170 -33.60 21.12 5.97
C ALA A 170 -33.62 21.07 4.44
N ASP A 171 -32.60 20.47 3.80
CA ASP A 171 -32.57 20.26 2.35
C ASP A 171 -33.75 19.42 1.85
N ARG A 172 -34.05 18.29 2.52
CA ARG A 172 -35.21 17.44 2.18
C ARG A 172 -36.54 18.20 2.28
N VAL A 173 -36.76 18.92 3.39
CA VAL A 173 -38.01 19.66 3.62
C VAL A 173 -38.16 20.81 2.62
N LEU A 174 -37.06 21.49 2.29
CA LEU A 174 -37.02 22.55 1.29
C LEU A 174 -37.39 22.01 -0.10
N ASN A 175 -36.82 20.86 -0.50
CA ASN A 175 -37.11 20.20 -1.77
C ASN A 175 -38.57 19.72 -1.87
N GLU A 176 -39.12 19.18 -0.78
CA GLU A 176 -40.53 18.73 -0.73
C GLU A 176 -41.54 19.89 -0.84
N HIS A 177 -41.25 21.04 -0.23
CA HIS A 177 -42.21 22.16 -0.17
C HIS A 177 -42.08 23.16 -1.31
N PHE A 178 -40.88 23.35 -1.85
CA PHE A 178 -40.62 24.41 -2.82
C PHE A 178 -40.24 23.91 -4.22
N GLY A 179 -40.25 22.58 -4.44
CA GLY A 179 -40.15 22.00 -5.78
C GLY A 179 -38.82 22.31 -6.48
N GLY A 180 -37.77 21.64 -6.03
CA GLY A 180 -36.50 21.46 -6.75
C GLY A 180 -36.28 20.00 -7.10
#